data_AF-A0A1W9RDT6-F1
#
_entry.id   AF-A0A1W9RDT6-F1
#
_cell.length_a   1.000
_cell.length_b   1.000
_cell.length_c   1.000
_cell.angle_alpha   90.00
_cell.angle_beta   90.00
_cell.angle_gamma   90.00
#
_symmetry.space_group_name_H-M   'P 1'
#
loop_
_entity.id
_entity.type
_entity.pdbx_description
1 polymer ?
#
loop_
_entity_poly.entity_id
_entity_poly.type
_entity_poly.pdbx_seq_one_letter_code
_entity_poly.pdbx_strand_id
1 'polypeptide(L)' 'MAEKNERKITFETDVEDLALKYPKSVHFLTANNVRCIRCGEPLWCSVGELFEMDHVENPEKLLSELNDFIDENYSE' A
#
# COMPACT_ATOMS: atom_id res chain seq x y z
N MET A 1 4.68 -23.93 0.04
CA MET A 1 5.42 -22.83 -0.59
C MET A 1 5.29 -21.62 0.31
N ALA A 2 6.43 -21.10 0.78
CA ALA A 2 6.66 -19.90 1.60
C ALA A 2 5.51 -19.39 2.50
N GLU A 3 5.46 -19.89 3.73
CA GLU A 3 5.06 -19.09 4.89
C GLU A 3 6.07 -17.95 5.06
N LYS A 4 5.63 -16.71 4.89
CA LYS A 4 6.31 -15.53 5.43
C LYS A 4 5.28 -14.65 6.15
N ASN A 5 5.23 -14.84 7.47
CA ASN A 5 5.03 -13.77 8.46
C ASN A 5 6.11 -12.70 8.14
N GLU A 6 5.93 -11.37 8.21
CA GLU A 6 5.46 -10.51 9.30
C GLU A 6 5.22 -9.11 8.68
N ARG A 7 3.99 -8.58 8.71
CA ARG A 7 3.56 -7.16 8.59
C ARG A 7 4.28 -6.18 7.64
N LYS A 8 5.15 -6.62 6.73
CA LYS A 8 5.92 -5.76 5.82
C LYS A 8 5.35 -5.82 4.42
N ILE A 9 4.71 -4.73 4.02
CA ILE A 9 4.29 -4.45 2.65
C ILE A 9 5.53 -4.17 1.82
N THR A 10 5.63 -4.82 0.67
CA THR A 10 6.68 -4.63 -0.34
C THR A 10 6.07 -4.11 -1.64
N PHE A 11 6.90 -3.67 -2.59
CA PHE A 11 6.42 -3.25 -3.93
C PHE A 11 5.72 -4.37 -4.71
N GLU A 12 6.08 -5.63 -4.42
CA GLU A 12 5.46 -6.82 -4.97
C GLU A 12 4.12 -7.15 -4.30
N THR A 13 3.77 -6.45 -3.21
CA THR A 13 2.48 -6.64 -2.54
C THR A 13 1.37 -6.06 -3.38
N ASP A 14 0.30 -6.82 -3.55
CA ASP A 14 -0.91 -6.37 -4.23
C ASP A 14 -1.62 -5.29 -3.41
N VAL A 15 -1.99 -4.19 -4.08
CA VAL A 15 -2.81 -3.14 -3.47
C VAL A 15 -4.16 -3.71 -3.04
N GLU A 16 -4.65 -4.77 -3.70
CA GLU A 16 -5.86 -5.50 -3.28
C GLU A 16 -5.70 -6.13 -1.90
N ASP A 17 -4.66 -6.96 -1.68
CA ASP A 17 -4.43 -7.62 -0.40
C ASP A 17 -4.18 -6.60 0.72
N LEU A 18 -3.46 -5.51 0.39
CA LEU A 18 -3.28 -4.38 1.27
C LEU A 18 -4.60 -3.66 1.59
N ALA A 19 -5.46 -3.42 0.61
CA ALA A 19 -6.75 -2.76 0.81
C ALA A 19 -7.74 -3.64 1.58
N LEU A 20 -7.69 -4.95 1.35
CA LEU A 20 -8.51 -5.95 2.05
C LEU A 20 -8.10 -6.11 3.51
N LYS A 21 -6.78 -6.20 3.79
CA LYS A 21 -6.27 -6.34 5.16
C LYS A 21 -6.23 -5.02 5.92
N TYR A 22 -5.87 -3.94 5.22
CA TYR A 22 -5.59 -2.63 5.79
C TYR A 22 -6.30 -1.52 4.98
N PRO A 23 -7.64 -1.41 5.09
CA PRO A 23 -8.39 -0.37 4.37
C PRO A 23 -7.97 1.06 4.73
N LYS A 24 -7.39 1.27 5.92
CA LYS A 24 -6.82 2.57 6.33
C LYS A 24 -5.59 2.98 5.52
N SER A 25 -4.80 2.00 5.05
CA SER A 25 -3.59 2.24 4.25
C SER A 25 -3.92 2.86 2.89
N VAL A 26 -5.07 2.47 2.31
CA VAL A 26 -5.62 3.10 1.09
C VAL A 26 -5.95 4.58 1.32
N HIS A 27 -6.44 4.93 2.51
CA HIS A 27 -6.72 6.32 2.86
C HIS A 27 -5.43 7.14 2.99
N PHE A 28 -4.38 6.57 3.59
CA PHE A 28 -3.05 7.19 3.66
C PHE A 28 -2.45 7.42 2.27
N LEU A 29 -2.52 6.42 1.38
CA LEU A 29 -2.07 6.53 -0.02
C LEU A 29 -2.84 7.63 -0.76
N THR A 30 -4.17 7.65 -0.63
CA THR A 30 -5.03 8.69 -1.23
C THR A 30 -4.68 10.10 -0.73
N ALA A 31 -4.34 10.25 0.57
CA ALA A 31 -3.90 11.52 1.14
C ALA A 31 -2.54 11.98 0.57
N ASN A 32 -1.68 11.04 0.19
CA ASN A 32 -0.38 11.29 -0.43
C ASN A 32 -0.44 11.47 -1.97
N ASN A 33 -1.60 11.83 -2.51
CA ASN A 33 -1.88 11.93 -3.96
C ASN A 33 -1.85 10.62 -4.75
N VAL A 34 -1.55 9.49 -4.12
CA VAL A 34 -1.53 8.20 -4.79
C VAL A 34 -2.96 7.74 -5.03
N ARG A 35 -3.39 7.77 -6.29
CA ARG A 35 -4.77 7.45 -6.68
C ARG A 35 -5.01 5.95 -6.69
N CYS A 36 -5.28 5.35 -5.53
CA CYS A 36 -5.69 3.94 -5.43
C CYS A 36 -7.10 3.65 -5.99
N ILE A 37 -7.90 4.68 -6.28
CA ILE A 37 -9.30 4.58 -6.67
C ILE A 37 -9.58 5.40 -7.92
N ARG A 38 -9.89 4.71 -9.02
CA ARG A 38 -10.44 5.33 -10.22
C ARG A 38 -11.92 4.96 -10.29
N CYS A 39 -12.79 5.93 -10.03
CA CYS A 39 -14.17 5.93 -10.51
C CYS A 39 -15.01 4.65 -10.22
N GLY A 40 -14.85 4.01 -9.06
CA GLY A 40 -15.77 2.96 -8.57
C GLY A 40 -15.17 1.61 -8.21
N GLU A 41 -13.92 1.30 -8.58
CA GLU A 41 -13.24 0.04 -8.22
C GLU A 41 -11.79 0.30 -7.76
N PRO A 42 -11.28 -0.46 -6.76
CA PRO A 42 -9.87 -0.41 -6.35
C PRO A 42 -8.98 -0.92 -7.48
N LEU A 43 -7.82 -0.30 -7.68
CA LEU A 43 -6.85 -0.76 -8.69
C LEU A 43 -6.31 -2.16 -8.31
N TRP A 44 -6.50 -3.14 -9.21
CA TRP A 44 -5.84 -4.45 -9.16
C TRP A 44 -4.41 -4.37 -9.72
N CYS A 45 -3.55 -3.64 -9.02
CA CYS A 45 -2.14 -3.53 -9.37
C CYS A 45 -1.28 -3.74 -8.11
N SER A 46 0.01 -4.02 -8.30
CA SER A 46 0.97 -4.08 -7.20
C SER A 46 1.35 -2.67 -6.73
N VAL A 47 1.75 -2.54 -5.46
CA VAL A 47 2.13 -1.25 -4.86
C VAL A 47 3.27 -0.56 -5.64
N GLY A 48 4.20 -1.34 -6.18
CA GLY A 48 5.26 -0.82 -7.06
C GLY A 48 4.72 -0.18 -8.33
N GLU A 49 3.84 -0.87 -9.05
CA GLU A 49 3.24 -0.33 -10.28
C GLU A 49 2.41 0.93 -10.01
N LEU A 50 1.68 0.95 -8.89
CA LEU A 50 0.92 2.12 -8.46
C LEU A 50 1.83 3.35 -8.28
N PHE A 51 2.98 3.17 -7.63
CA PHE A 51 3.96 4.25 -7.44
C PHE A 51 4.63 4.70 -8.71
N GLU A 52 4.93 3.78 -9.63
CA GLU A 52 5.46 4.13 -10.95
C GLU A 52 4.44 4.92 -11.77
N MET A 53 3.16 4.52 -11.75
CA MET A 53 2.07 5.22 -12.46
C MET A 53 1.83 6.63 -11.91
N ASP A 54 1.90 6.80 -10.60
CA ASP A 54 1.70 8.10 -9.95
C ASP A 54 2.98 8.96 -9.95
N HIS A 55 4.08 8.46 -10.54
CA HIS A 55 5.39 9.12 -10.57
C HIS A 55 5.88 9.52 -9.17
N VAL A 56 5.68 8.65 -8.18
CA VAL A 56 6.16 8.90 -6.81
C VAL A 56 7.69 8.94 -6.84
N GLU A 57 8.27 10.11 -6.52
CA GLU A 57 9.73 10.30 -6.52
C GLU A 57 10.44 9.41 -5.48
N ASN A 58 9.75 9.04 -4.40
CA ASN A 58 10.30 8.21 -3.33
C ASN A 58 9.36 7.06 -2.92
N PRO A 59 9.24 6.02 -3.76
CA PRO A 59 8.38 4.87 -3.48
C PRO A 59 8.80 4.15 -2.20
N GLU A 60 10.11 4.03 -1.95
CA GLU A 60 10.67 3.39 -0.74
C GLU A 60 10.27 4.14 0.53
N LYS A 61 10.34 5.47 0.49
CA LYS A 61 9.97 6.31 1.63
C LYS A 61 8.48 6.17 1.93
N LEU A 62 7.62 6.25 0.90
CA LEU A 62 6.18 6.12 1.09
C LEU A 62 5.79 4.73 1.61
N LEU A 63 6.46 3.69 1.11
CA LEU A 63 6.27 2.31 1.56
C LEU A 63 6.70 2.14 3.04
N SER A 64 7.83 2.77 3.45
CA SER A 64 8.25 2.77 4.85
C SER A 64 7.24 3.47 5.75
N GLU A 65 6.75 4.66 5.37
CA GLU A 65 5.73 5.38 6.13
C GLU A 65 4.41 4.58 6.21
N LEU A 66 4.03 3.89 5.13
CA LEU A 66 2.86 3.02 5.10
C LEU A 66 2.99 1.84 6.05
N ASN A 67 4.16 1.21 6.08
CA ASN A 67 4.44 0.10 6.99
C ASN A 67 4.44 0.56 8.45
N ASP A 68 5.05 1.71 8.75
CA ASP A 68 5.06 2.31 10.08
C ASP A 68 3.63 2.65 10.54
N PHE A 69 2.84 3.26 9.65
CA PHE A 69 1.43 3.56 9.91
C PHE A 69 0.60 2.30 10.17
N ILE A 70 0.82 1.22 9.41
CA ILE A 70 0.14 -0.06 9.64
C ILE A 70 0.57 -0.64 10.99
N ASP A 71 1.87 -0.66 11.31
CA ASP A 71 2.37 -1.19 12.58
C ASP A 71 1.77 -0.41 13.76
N GLU A 72 1.79 0.93 13.73
CA GLU A 72 1.18 1.76 14.77
C GLU A 72 -0.34 1.56 14.91
N ASN A 73 -1.06 1.31 13.81
CA ASN A 73 -2.52 1.13 13.82
C ASN A 73 -2.99 -0.29 14.14
N TYR A 74 -2.14 -1.31 13.95
CA TYR A 74 -2.48 -2.74 14.05
C TYR A 74 -1.56 -3.51 15.03
N SER A 75 -0.71 -2.81 15.78
CA SER A 75 -0.01 -3.35 16.95
C SER A 75 -0.96 -3.35 18.15
N GLU A 76 -1.76 -4.41 18.25
CA GLU A 76 -2.47 -4.84 19.47
C GLU A 76 -1.77 -6.04 20.09
#